data_AF-A0A536GHU6-F1
#
_entry.id   AF-A0A536GHU6-F1
#
_cell.length_a   1.000
_cell.length_b   1.000
_cell.length_c   1.000
_cell.angle_alpha   90.00
_cell.angle_beta   90.00
_cell.angle_gamma   90.00
#
_symmetry.space_group_name_H-M   'P 1'
#
loop_
_entity.id
_entity.type
_entity.pdbx_description
1 polymer ?
#
loop_
_entity_poly.entity_id
_entity_poly.type
_entity_poly.pdbx_seq_one_letter_code
_entity_poly.pdbx_strand_id
1 'polypeptide(L)'
;MGYVVEAVAYLAGAFLIGAGLYLLIRGTFPRWWPGRLLWPLVRVTPFVARLQGLTAIGLGASILIIVFTSIVSGTAGGILVLVALAAYVVALVLYVFSAWLSRRPAN
;
A
#
# COMPACT_ATOMS: atom_id res chain seq x y z
N MET A 1 1.60 -21.43 14.34
CA MET A 1 0.67 -20.38 13.90
C MET A 1 1.38 -19.03 13.76
N GLY A 2 2.06 -18.50 14.79
CA GLY A 2 2.74 -17.18 14.75
C GLY A 2 3.77 -17.00 13.61
N TYR A 3 4.75 -17.91 13.48
CA TYR A 3 5.78 -17.79 12.45
C TYR A 3 5.28 -17.83 11.00
N VAL A 4 4.18 -18.56 10.73
CA VAL A 4 3.58 -18.61 9.40
C VAL A 4 2.91 -17.28 9.07
N VAL A 5 2.22 -16.68 10.05
CA VAL A 5 1.56 -15.37 9.90
C VAL A 5 2.61 -14.28 9.67
N GLU A 6 3.72 -14.29 10.41
CA GLU A 6 4.84 -13.36 10.21
C GLU A 6 5.45 -13.51 8.83
N ALA A 7 5.74 -14.74 8.38
CA ALA A 7 6.30 -14.99 7.05
C ALA A 7 5.36 -14.47 5.94
N VAL A 8 4.06 -14.72 6.05
CA VAL A 8 3.06 -14.21 5.11
C VAL A 8 3.01 -12.68 5.13
N ALA A 9 3.08 -12.06 6.31
CA ALA A 9 3.07 -10.61 6.44
C ALA A 9 4.34 -9.96 5.86
N TYR A 10 5.51 -10.57 6.04
CA TYR A 10 6.76 -10.12 5.40
C TYR A 10 6.67 -10.20 3.88
N LEU A 11 6.20 -11.33 3.34
CA LEU A 11 6.04 -11.52 1.90
C LEU A 11 5.02 -10.54 1.33
N ALA A 12 3.89 -10.36 2.00
CA ALA A 12 2.85 -9.42 1.58
C ALA A 12 3.35 -7.97 1.61
N GLY A 13 4.01 -7.55 2.69
CA GLY A 13 4.57 -6.21 2.83
C GLY A 13 5.64 -5.91 1.78
N ALA A 14 6.58 -6.84 1.57
CA ALA A 14 7.62 -6.71 0.55
C ALA A 14 7.02 -6.66 -0.87
N PHE A 15 6.03 -7.52 -1.16
CA PHE A 15 5.33 -7.52 -2.43
C PHE A 15 4.62 -6.18 -2.69
N LEU A 16 3.93 -5.63 -1.68
CA LEU A 16 3.23 -4.34 -1.79
C LEU A 16 4.20 -3.18 -2.03
N ILE A 17 5.35 -3.15 -1.35
CA ILE A 17 6.39 -2.14 -1.61
C ILE A 17 6.94 -2.28 -3.03
N GLY A 18 7.26 -3.50 -3.46
CA GLY A 18 7.78 -3.75 -4.81
C GLY A 18 6.78 -3.37 -5.90
N ALA A 19 5.52 -3.78 -5.76
CA ALA A 19 4.44 -3.41 -6.66
C ALA A 19 4.20 -1.89 -6.66
N GLY A 20 4.24 -1.26 -5.49
CA GLY A 20 4.06 0.17 -5.36
C GLY A 20 5.18 0.99 -6.00
N LEU A 21 6.43 0.57 -5.83
CA LEU A 21 7.60 1.16 -6.52
C LEU A 21 7.49 1.01 -8.03
N TYR A 22 7.07 -0.17 -8.51
CA TYR A 22 6.83 -0.40 -9.94
C TYR A 22 5.81 0.60 -10.49
N LEU A 23 4.66 0.77 -9.81
CA LEU A 23 3.61 1.70 -10.24
C LEU A 23 4.06 3.16 -10.18
N LEU A 24 4.85 3.53 -9.18
CA LEU A 24 5.39 4.88 -9.03
C LEU A 24 6.33 5.25 -10.19
N ILE A 25 7.22 4.32 -10.57
CA ILE A 25 8.21 4.52 -11.64
C ILE A 25 7.54 4.44 -13.01
N ARG A 26 6.73 3.40 -13.26
CA ARG A 26 6.12 3.14 -14.57
C ARG A 26 4.90 4.00 -14.84
N GLY A 27 4.21 4.50 -13.80
CA GLY A 27 2.96 5.25 -13.93
C GLY A 27 1.87 4.47 -14.66
N THR A 28 1.94 3.14 -14.73
CA THR A 28 0.99 2.30 -15.48
C THR A 28 0.84 0.97 -14.78
N PHE A 29 -0.36 0.40 -14.84
CA PHE A 29 -0.63 -0.92 -14.28
C PHE A 29 -0.13 -2.02 -15.22
N PRO A 30 0.38 -3.15 -14.69
CA PRO A 30 0.73 -4.28 -15.52
C PRO A 30 -0.48 -4.81 -16.29
N ARG A 31 -0.30 -5.14 -17.58
CA ARG A 31 -1.38 -5.64 -18.44
C ARG A 31 -1.99 -6.97 -17.98
N TRP A 32 -1.26 -7.73 -17.18
CA TRP A 32 -1.68 -9.00 -16.61
C TRP A 32 -2.44 -8.85 -15.27
N TRP A 33 -2.60 -7.64 -14.74
CA TRP A 33 -3.42 -7.43 -13.55
C TRP A 33 -4.91 -7.51 -13.89
N PRO A 34 -5.68 -8.37 -13.22
CA PRO A 34 -7.10 -8.52 -13.51
C PRO A 34 -7.85 -7.22 -13.18
N GLY A 35 -8.77 -6.80 -14.05
CA GLY A 35 -9.56 -5.59 -13.85
C GLY A 35 -10.35 -5.54 -12.53
N ARG A 36 -10.66 -6.70 -11.94
CA ARG A 36 -11.25 -6.78 -10.58
C ARG A 36 -10.34 -6.24 -9.48
N LEU A 37 -9.03 -6.38 -9.63
CA LEU A 37 -8.02 -5.84 -8.71
C LEU A 37 -7.88 -4.32 -8.82
N LEU A 38 -8.33 -3.77 -9.95
CA LEU A 38 -8.37 -2.34 -10.20
C LEU A 38 -9.69 -1.72 -9.73
N TRP A 39 -10.67 -2.51 -9.27
CA TRP A 39 -11.86 -1.96 -8.64
C TRP A 39 -11.44 -1.30 -7.32
N PRO A 40 -11.79 -0.04 -7.02
CA PRO A 40 -12.88 0.79 -7.56
C PRO A 40 -12.50 1.81 -8.64
N LEU A 41 -11.30 1.72 -9.23
CA LEU A 41 -10.82 2.63 -10.27
C LEU A 41 -11.55 2.39 -11.60
N VAL A 42 -11.93 3.48 -12.27
CA VAL A 42 -12.64 3.50 -13.56
C VAL A 42 -11.74 4.02 -14.68
N ARG A 43 -11.08 5.18 -14.48
CA ARG A 43 -10.05 5.71 -15.38
C ARG A 43 -8.68 5.61 -14.73
N VAL A 44 -7.76 4.93 -15.41
CA VAL A 44 -6.43 4.64 -14.89
C VAL A 44 -5.42 5.55 -15.58
N THR A 45 -5.36 6.81 -15.15
CA THR A 45 -4.36 7.77 -15.65
C THR A 45 -3.01 7.53 -14.98
N PRO A 46 -1.89 8.02 -15.57
CA PRO A 46 -0.57 7.83 -14.97
C PRO A 46 -0.44 8.43 -13.56
N PHE A 47 -1.17 9.52 -13.30
CA PHE A 47 -1.22 10.13 -11.97
C PHE A 47 -1.92 9.24 -10.95
N VAL A 48 -3.06 8.66 -11.32
CA VAL A 48 -3.81 7.71 -10.48
C VAL A 48 -2.99 6.44 -10.21
N ALA A 49 -2.24 5.95 -11.20
CA ALA A 49 -1.34 4.81 -11.01
C ALA A 49 -0.21 5.11 -10.02
N ARG A 50 0.40 6.30 -10.08
CA ARG A 50 1.41 6.73 -9.10
C ARG A 50 0.85 6.86 -7.69
N LEU A 51 -0.37 7.40 -7.53
CA LEU A 51 -1.06 7.47 -6.25
C LEU A 51 -1.33 6.08 -5.66
N GLN A 52 -1.79 5.14 -6.49
CA GLN A 52 -1.97 3.74 -6.08
C GLN A 52 -0.64 3.08 -5.73
N GLY A 53 0.44 3.45 -6.42
CA GLY A 53 1.79 3.05 -6.05
C GLY A 53 2.19 3.54 -4.64
N LEU A 54 1.93 4.80 -4.32
CA LEU A 54 2.16 5.37 -2.98
C LEU A 54 1.28 4.70 -1.91
N THR A 55 0.02 4.42 -2.22
CA THR A 55 -0.87 3.64 -1.35
C THR A 55 -0.27 2.27 -1.04
N ALA A 56 0.18 1.54 -2.06
CA ALA A 56 0.77 0.21 -1.89
C ALA A 56 2.06 0.25 -1.05
N ILE A 57 2.92 1.25 -1.26
CA ILE A 57 4.12 1.46 -0.43
C ILE A 57 3.72 1.74 1.02
N GLY A 58 2.77 2.64 1.26
CA GLY A 58 2.32 2.99 2.60
C GLY A 58 1.70 1.82 3.37
N LEU A 59 0.86 1.02 2.70
CA LEU A 59 0.29 -0.22 3.26
C LEU A 59 1.36 -1.28 3.50
N GLY A 60 2.28 -1.48 2.56
CA GLY A 60 3.36 -2.44 2.75
C GLY A 60 4.26 -2.05 3.92
N ALA A 61 4.61 -0.77 4.04
CA ALA A 61 5.38 -0.24 5.16
C ALA A 61 4.65 -0.42 6.50
N SER A 62 3.35 -0.13 6.59
CA SER A 62 2.61 -0.30 7.84
C SER A 62 2.58 -1.77 8.30
N ILE A 63 2.38 -2.70 7.37
CA ILE A 63 2.41 -4.14 7.66
C ILE A 63 3.79 -4.55 8.19
N LEU A 64 4.86 -4.17 7.50
CA LEU A 64 6.22 -4.54 7.92
C LEU A 64 6.59 -3.94 9.27
N ILE A 65 6.20 -2.69 9.54
CA ILE A 65 6.44 -2.03 10.83
C ILE A 65 5.71 -2.76 11.95
N ILE A 66 4.45 -3.18 11.75
CA ILE A 66 3.68 -3.96 12.73
C ILE A 66 4.38 -5.28 13.02
N VAL A 67 4.83 -6.01 12.01
CA VAL A 67 5.56 -7.27 12.22
C VAL A 67 6.85 -7.01 12.99
N PHE A 68 7.55 -5.92 12.70
CA PHE A 68 8.79 -5.53 13.39
C PHE A 68 8.58 -5.24 14.89
N THR A 69 7.37 -4.85 15.31
CA THR A 69 7.07 -4.61 16.74
C THR A 69 7.19 -5.85 17.61
N SER A 70 7.11 -7.06 17.02
CA SER A 70 7.29 -8.33 17.74
C SER A 70 8.71 -8.52 18.30
N ILE A 71 9.69 -7.80 17.76
CA ILE A 71 11.13 -7.97 18.07
C ILE A 71 11.67 -6.77 18.87
N VAL A 72 10.89 -5.69 19.00
CA VAL A 72 11.33 -4.41 19.58
C VAL A 72 10.73 -4.23 20.98
N SER A 73 11.53 -3.72 21.91
CA SER A 73 11.13 -3.52 23.31
C SER A 73 10.06 -2.42 23.49
N GLY A 74 9.34 -2.47 24.62
CA GLY A 74 8.08 -1.77 24.88
C GLY A 74 7.92 -0.35 24.33
N THR A 75 8.78 0.60 24.70
CA THR A 75 8.62 2.01 24.28
C THR A 75 8.84 2.19 22.77
N ALA A 76 9.85 1.53 22.21
CA ALA A 76 10.13 1.60 20.78
C ALA A 76 9.07 0.84 19.96
N GLY A 77 8.56 -0.27 20.48
CA GLY A 77 7.42 -0.99 19.90
C GLY A 77 6.15 -0.12 19.85
N GLY A 78 5.85 0.62 20.93
CA GLY A 78 4.72 1.54 20.97
C GLY A 78 4.82 2.66 19.93
N ILE A 79 6.01 3.26 19.75
CA ILE A 79 6.25 4.28 18.71
C ILE A 79 6.04 3.67 17.31
N LEU A 80 6.55 2.47 17.05
CA LEU A 80 6.38 1.79 15.76
C LEU A 80 4.90 1.53 15.43
N VAL A 81 4.07 1.18 16.42
CA VAL A 81 2.62 1.05 16.19
C VAL A 81 2.00 2.37 15.73
N LEU A 82 2.38 3.50 16.34
CA LEU A 82 1.89 4.82 15.92
C LEU A 82 2.33 5.17 14.50
N VAL A 83 3.58 4.87 14.15
CA VAL A 83 4.10 5.08 12.79
C VAL A 83 3.35 4.20 11.77
N ALA A 84 3.12 2.92 12.10
CA ALA A 84 2.35 2.02 11.25
C ALA A 84 0.92 2.51 11.04
N LEU A 85 0.27 2.99 12.11
CA LEU A 85 -1.07 3.54 12.04
C LEU A 85 -1.11 4.80 11.15
N ALA A 86 -0.15 5.70 11.31
CA ALA A 86 -0.05 6.89 10.46
C ALA A 86 0.15 6.52 8.98
N ALA A 87 1.05 5.58 8.68
CA ALA A 87 1.28 5.09 7.33
C ALA A 87 0.02 4.44 6.73
N TYR A 88 -0.71 3.67 7.53
CA TYR A 88 -1.98 3.07 7.12
C TYR A 88 -3.04 4.14 6.80
N VAL A 89 -3.20 5.16 7.64
CA VAL A 89 -4.14 6.26 7.42
C VAL A 89 -3.79 7.02 6.15
N VAL A 90 -2.51 7.33 5.93
CA VAL A 90 -2.05 7.99 4.69
C VAL A 90 -2.37 7.12 3.47
N ALA A 91 -2.08 5.82 3.53
CA ALA A 91 -2.38 4.90 2.44
C ALA A 91 -3.89 4.85 2.13
N LEU A 92 -4.73 4.83 3.17
CA LEU A 92 -6.20 4.85 3.05
C LEU A 92 -6.69 6.15 2.39
N VAL A 93 -6.16 7.31 2.81
CA VAL A 93 -6.50 8.61 2.23
C VAL A 93 -6.13 8.64 0.74
N LEU A 94 -4.91 8.22 0.40
CA LEU A 94 -4.44 8.14 -0.99
C LEU A 94 -5.29 7.17 -1.83
N TYR A 95 -5.70 6.05 -1.25
CA TYR A 95 -6.55 5.06 -1.91
C TYR A 95 -7.91 5.67 -2.27
N VAL A 96 -8.60 6.26 -1.29
CA VAL A 96 -9.91 6.91 -1.50
C VAL A 96 -9.79 8.08 -2.47
N PHE A 97 -8.75 8.89 -2.33
CA PHE A 97 -8.51 10.03 -3.21
C PHE A 97 -8.27 9.61 -4.66
N SER A 98 -7.46 8.58 -4.88
CA SER A 98 -7.20 8.03 -6.22
C SER A 98 -8.45 7.43 -6.86
N ALA A 99 -9.28 6.73 -6.07
CA ALA A 99 -10.56 6.18 -6.52
C ALA A 99 -11.54 7.30 -6.93
N TRP A 100 -11.59 8.37 -6.16
CA TRP A 100 -12.41 9.54 -6.47
C TRP A 100 -11.92 10.27 -7.73
N LEU A 101 -10.61 10.51 -7.85
CA LEU A 101 -9.99 11.09 -9.06
C LEU A 101 -10.27 10.27 -10.30
N SER A 102 -10.18 8.94 -10.18
CA SER A 102 -10.44 8.00 -11.27
C SER A 102 -11.87 8.08 -11.83
N ARG A 103 -12.83 8.56 -11.04
CA ARG A 103 -14.24 8.70 -11.44
C ARG A 103 -14.56 10.08 -12.02
N ARG A 104 -13.67 11.07 -11.88
CA ARG A 104 -13.90 12.40 -12.45
C ARG A 104 -13.87 12.35 -13.99
N PRO A 105 -14.75 13.11 -14.68
CA PRO A 105 -14.59 13.38 -16.10
C PRO A 105 -13.23 14.05 -16.33
N ALA A 106 -12.51 13.60 -17.35
CA ALA A 106 -11.42 14.40 -17.90
C ALA A 106 -12.09 15.59 -18.60
N ASN A 107 -12.00 16.78 -18.00
CA ASN A 107 -12.37 18.02 -18.66
C ASN A 107 -11.42 18.29 -19.83
#